data_AF-L7VNH4-F1
#
_entry.id   AF-L7VNH4-F1
#
_cell.length_a   1.000
_cell.length_b   1.000
_cell.length_c   1.000
_cell.angle_alpha   90.00
_cell.angle_beta   90.00
_cell.angle_gamma   90.00
#
_symmetry.space_group_name_H-M   'P 1'
#
loop_
_entity.id
_entity.type
_entity.pdbx_description
1 polymer ?
#
loop_
_entity_poly.entity_id
_entity_poly.type
_entity_poly.pdbx_seq_one_letter_code
_entity_poly.pdbx_strand_id
1 'polypeptide(L)'
;MKKKTLLIMLSIAVCVALIGGATMAWFTNESEATDAVFIAGTVNIKANGATILGKKNYNNITPGDCFIVEYDIENTGTTDVELRTILDLSWNNDLELDNVFIIPHPTTNWVLYQPEDETGPEHPVYVYYMGGPVSPEDIVKLRLVVYFDGEMITRELSLQ
;
A
#
# COMPACT_ATOMS: atom_id res chain seq x y z
N MET A 1 40.43 50.27 53.44
CA MET A 1 39.87 48.91 53.70
C MET A 1 40.93 48.06 54.40
N LYS A 2 40.57 47.25 55.40
CA LYS A 2 41.53 46.36 56.08
C LYS A 2 41.92 45.21 55.13
N LYS A 3 43.23 44.92 54.98
CA LYS A 3 43.74 43.89 54.05
C LYS A 3 43.05 42.53 54.20
N LYS A 4 42.68 42.14 55.43
CA LYS A 4 41.94 40.90 55.72
C LYS A 4 40.52 40.89 55.13
N THR A 5 39.83 42.04 55.16
CA THR A 5 38.46 42.16 54.62
C THR A 5 38.45 42.10 53.09
N LEU A 6 39.48 42.68 52.45
CA LEU A 6 39.68 42.57 51.00
C LEU A 6 39.89 41.10 50.58
N LEU A 7 40.68 40.35 51.35
CA LEU A 7 41.03 38.97 51.06
C LEU A 7 39.83 38.01 51.19
N ILE A 8 38.95 38.26 52.18
CA ILE A 8 37.69 37.51 52.33
C ILE A 8 36.74 37.79 51.16
N MET A 9 36.58 39.06 50.77
CA MET A 9 35.70 39.44 49.66
C MET A 9 36.16 38.83 48.33
N LEU A 10 37.48 38.80 48.09
CA LEU A 10 38.06 38.14 46.92
C LEU A 10 37.77 36.62 46.92
N SER A 11 37.93 35.95 48.07
CA SER A 11 37.64 34.52 48.19
C SER A 11 36.18 34.18 47.87
N ILE A 12 35.24 35.00 48.36
CA ILE A 12 33.81 34.79 48.09
C ILE A 12 33.52 34.97 46.60
N ALA A 13 34.11 36.00 45.95
CA ALA A 13 33.94 36.22 44.52
C ALA A 13 34.43 35.03 43.68
N VAL A 14 35.55 34.41 44.06
CA VAL A 14 36.08 33.20 43.40
C VAL A 14 35.14 32.01 43.55
N CYS A 15 34.55 31.80 44.74
CA CYS A 15 33.57 30.73 44.95
C CYS A 15 32.33 30.91 44.07
N VAL A 16 31.80 32.14 43.97
CA VAL A 16 30.65 32.44 43.11
C VAL A 16 30.99 32.23 41.64
N ALA A 17 32.18 32.65 41.20
CA ALA A 17 32.65 32.43 39.83
C ALA A 17 32.79 30.93 39.49
N LEU A 18 33.27 30.10 40.43
CA LEU A 18 33.38 28.66 40.23
C LEU A 18 32.01 27.97 40.11
N ILE A 19 31.03 28.38 40.91
CA ILE A 19 29.66 27.85 40.84
C ILE A 19 29.02 28.22 39.49
N GLY A 20 29.18 29.47 39.05
CA GLY A 20 28.70 29.93 37.73
C GLY A 20 29.39 29.21 36.57
N GLY A 21 30.71 29.02 36.64
CA GLY A 21 31.48 28.31 35.63
C GLY A 21 31.12 26.82 35.53
N ALA A 22 30.92 26.14 36.67
CA ALA A 22 30.54 24.73 36.70
C ALA A 22 29.12 24.49 36.16
N THR A 23 28.18 25.40 36.47
CA THR A 23 26.81 25.31 35.92
C THR A 23 26.78 25.62 34.43
N MET A 24 27.56 26.60 33.94
CA MET A 24 27.71 26.84 32.50
C MET A 24 28.36 25.65 31.79
N ALA A 25 29.39 25.02 32.38
CA ALA A 25 30.06 23.86 31.82
C ALA A 25 29.13 22.66 31.58
N TRP A 26 28.09 22.50 32.41
CA TRP A 26 27.07 21.48 32.22
C TRP A 26 26.27 21.69 30.93
N PHE A 27 25.98 22.95 30.56
CA PHE A 27 25.20 23.29 29.36
C PHE A 27 26.05 23.45 28.10
N THR A 28 27.36 23.66 28.24
CA THR A 28 28.30 23.71 27.12
C THR A 28 28.98 22.37 26.85
N ASN A 29 28.70 21.34 27.66
CA ASN A 29 29.20 20.01 27.39
C ASN A 29 28.46 19.44 26.18
N GLU A 30 29.18 19.28 25.08
CA GLU A 30 28.70 18.64 23.88
C GLU A 30 29.11 17.17 23.95
N SER A 31 28.13 16.27 24.06
CA SER A 31 28.38 14.84 23.85
C SER A 31 28.07 14.52 22.40
N GLU A 32 28.98 13.82 21.72
CA GLU A 32 28.66 13.17 20.44
C GLU A 32 27.55 12.14 20.71
N ALA A 33 26.30 12.52 20.43
CA ALA A 33 25.21 11.56 20.34
C ALA A 33 25.50 10.68 19.13
N THR A 34 25.38 9.36 19.30
CA THR A 34 25.49 8.43 18.17
C THR A 34 24.41 8.80 17.15
N ASP A 35 24.78 8.83 15.87
CA ASP A 35 23.85 9.21 14.80
C ASP A 35 22.53 8.43 14.92
N ALA A 36 21.40 9.15 14.92
CA ALA A 36 20.09 8.53 14.85
C ALA A 36 19.87 8.00 13.43
N VAL A 37 20.16 6.72 13.21
CA VAL A 37 19.91 6.05 11.92
C VAL A 37 18.42 5.71 11.84
N PHE A 38 17.68 6.45 11.02
CA PHE A 38 16.30 6.11 10.69
C PHE A 38 16.28 4.98 9.68
N ILE A 39 15.84 3.79 10.10
CA ILE A 39 15.59 2.66 9.20
C ILE A 39 14.12 2.74 8.76
N ALA A 40 13.88 3.23 7.55
CA ALA A 40 12.56 3.17 6.93
C ALA A 40 12.33 1.79 6.30
N GLY A 41 11.11 1.27 6.42
CA GLY A 41 10.68 0.08 5.68
C GLY A 41 10.53 0.39 4.19
N THR A 42 10.79 -0.61 3.35
CA THR A 42 10.63 -0.53 1.89
C THR A 42 9.29 -1.14 1.50
N VAL A 43 8.55 -0.47 0.62
CA VAL A 43 7.36 -1.02 -0.04
C VAL A 43 7.77 -1.53 -1.41
N ASN A 44 7.64 -2.84 -1.65
CA ASN A 44 7.96 -3.43 -2.94
C ASN A 44 7.03 -4.61 -3.23
N ILE A 45 6.42 -4.63 -4.42
CA ILE A 45 5.41 -5.62 -4.79
C ILE A 45 5.83 -6.30 -6.07
N LYS A 46 5.72 -7.62 -6.08
CA LYS A 46 5.94 -8.44 -7.27
C LYS A 46 4.65 -9.14 -7.63
N ALA A 47 4.12 -8.84 -8.81
CA ALA A 47 2.99 -9.56 -9.38
C ALA A 47 3.52 -10.50 -10.47
N ASN A 48 3.30 -11.80 -10.31
CA ASN A 48 3.56 -12.75 -11.37
C ASN A 48 2.43 -12.67 -12.42
N GLY A 49 2.70 -13.14 -13.64
CA GLY A 49 1.72 -13.14 -14.73
C GLY A 49 0.43 -13.89 -14.38
N ALA A 50 -0.65 -13.56 -15.08
CA ALA A 50 -1.96 -14.16 -14.88
C ALA A 50 -1.95 -15.66 -15.24
N THR A 51 -2.54 -16.49 -14.38
CA THR A 51 -2.86 -17.89 -14.68
C THR A 51 -4.34 -18.03 -14.92
N ILE A 52 -4.73 -18.50 -16.10
CA ILE A 52 -6.11 -18.83 -16.41
C ILE A 52 -6.41 -20.23 -15.87
N LEU A 53 -7.27 -20.32 -14.87
CA LEU A 53 -7.76 -21.56 -14.28
C LEU A 53 -8.96 -22.06 -15.08
N GLY A 54 -8.82 -23.24 -15.66
CA GLY A 54 -9.86 -23.90 -16.45
C GLY A 54 -9.28 -24.71 -17.61
N LYS A 55 -10.02 -25.72 -18.08
CA LYS A 55 -9.61 -26.56 -19.23
C LYS A 55 -10.04 -26.00 -20.59
N LYS A 56 -10.65 -24.81 -20.62
CA LYS A 56 -11.25 -24.24 -21.83
C LYS A 56 -10.21 -23.38 -22.58
N ASN A 57 -10.19 -23.50 -23.90
CA ASN A 57 -9.26 -22.77 -24.75
C ASN A 57 -9.65 -21.28 -24.79
N TYR A 58 -8.74 -20.40 -24.35
CA TYR A 58 -8.94 -18.95 -24.34
C TYR A 58 -8.83 -18.32 -25.74
N ASN A 59 -8.38 -19.07 -26.76
CA ASN A 59 -8.25 -18.56 -28.13
C ASN A 59 -9.58 -18.54 -28.92
N ASN A 60 -10.65 -19.15 -28.38
CA ASN A 60 -11.96 -19.17 -29.03
C ASN A 60 -13.08 -19.09 -28.00
N ILE A 61 -13.25 -17.88 -27.47
CA ILE A 61 -14.25 -17.54 -26.45
C ILE A 61 -15.63 -17.48 -27.10
N THR A 62 -16.60 -18.18 -26.53
CA THR A 62 -18.01 -18.16 -26.96
C THR A 62 -18.83 -17.38 -25.93
N PRO A 63 -19.92 -16.70 -26.31
CA PRO A 63 -20.92 -16.21 -25.37
C PRO A 63 -21.32 -17.23 -24.30
N GLY A 64 -21.43 -16.76 -23.06
CA GLY A 64 -21.69 -17.58 -21.87
C GLY A 64 -20.44 -18.22 -21.25
N ASP A 65 -19.26 -18.00 -21.83
CA ASP A 65 -18.01 -18.54 -21.29
C ASP A 65 -17.57 -17.80 -20.03
N CYS A 66 -17.03 -18.58 -19.11
CA CYS A 66 -16.54 -18.11 -17.83
C CYS A 66 -15.12 -18.63 -17.60
N PHE A 67 -14.22 -17.73 -17.21
CA PHE A 67 -12.83 -18.05 -16.88
C PHE A 67 -12.51 -17.53 -15.49
N ILE A 68 -11.67 -18.25 -14.76
CA ILE A 68 -11.11 -17.77 -13.51
C ILE A 68 -9.68 -17.35 -13.80
N VAL A 69 -9.36 -16.08 -13.60
CA VAL A 69 -8.01 -15.53 -13.76
C VAL A 69 -7.41 -15.35 -12.38
N GLU A 70 -6.28 -15.99 -12.12
CA GLU A 70 -5.55 -15.91 -10.85
C GLU A 70 -4.23 -15.14 -11.04
N TYR A 71 -3.96 -14.18 -10.16
CA TYR A 71 -2.69 -13.50 -10.02
C TYR A 71 -2.10 -13.79 -8.64
N ASP A 72 -0.81 -14.13 -8.61
CA ASP A 72 -0.04 -14.23 -7.38
C ASP A 72 0.69 -12.91 -7.15
N ILE A 73 0.33 -12.22 -6.06
CA ILE A 73 0.89 -10.92 -5.67
C ILE A 73 1.71 -11.13 -4.39
N GLU A 74 3.01 -10.89 -4.46
CA GLU A 74 3.98 -11.10 -3.40
C GLU A 74 4.48 -9.75 -2.86
N ASN A 75 4.47 -9.58 -1.53
CA ASN A 75 5.13 -8.45 -0.88
C ASN A 75 6.62 -8.76 -0.71
N THR A 76 7.47 -8.12 -1.51
CA THR A 76 8.95 -8.27 -1.46
C THR A 76 9.61 -7.12 -0.71
N GLY A 77 8.81 -6.27 -0.05
CA GLY A 77 9.26 -5.17 0.80
C GLY A 77 9.70 -5.65 2.18
N THR A 78 9.83 -4.69 3.11
CA THR A 78 10.22 -4.95 4.50
C THR A 78 9.19 -4.45 5.51
N THR A 79 8.00 -4.04 5.04
CA THR A 79 6.89 -3.57 5.87
C THR A 79 5.56 -4.14 5.38
N ASP A 80 4.56 -4.14 6.25
CA ASP A 80 3.20 -4.58 5.91
C ASP A 80 2.54 -3.56 4.96
N VAL A 81 1.79 -4.05 3.98
CA VAL A 81 1.21 -3.21 2.91
C VAL A 81 -0.27 -3.50 2.71
N GLU A 82 -1.06 -2.45 2.49
CA GLU A 82 -2.43 -2.61 1.96
C GLU A 82 -2.41 -2.64 0.44
N LEU A 83 -3.05 -3.65 -0.15
CA LEU A 83 -3.01 -3.87 -1.58
C LEU A 83 -4.20 -3.23 -2.29
N ARG A 84 -3.89 -2.45 -3.33
CA ARG A 84 -4.83 -1.98 -4.34
C ARG A 84 -4.24 -2.25 -5.71
N THR A 85 -5.04 -2.83 -6.60
CA THR A 85 -4.71 -2.91 -8.02
C THR A 85 -5.77 -2.19 -8.86
N ILE A 86 -5.39 -1.88 -10.09
CA ILE A 86 -6.26 -1.29 -11.11
C ILE A 86 -6.39 -2.34 -12.20
N LEU A 87 -7.62 -2.71 -12.54
CA LEU A 87 -7.89 -3.52 -13.72
C LEU A 87 -8.14 -2.57 -14.89
N ASP A 88 -7.25 -2.68 -15.87
CA ASP A 88 -7.36 -2.04 -17.17
C ASP A 88 -7.66 -3.15 -18.19
N LEU A 89 -8.88 -3.13 -18.71
CA LEU A 89 -9.39 -4.17 -19.59
C LEU A 89 -9.39 -3.62 -21.00
N SER A 90 -8.96 -4.44 -21.94
CA SER A 90 -9.06 -4.12 -23.36
C SER A 90 -9.07 -5.40 -24.17
N TRP A 91 -9.79 -5.34 -25.30
CA TRP A 91 -9.64 -6.32 -26.35
C TRP A 91 -8.46 -5.94 -27.22
N ASN A 92 -7.66 -6.91 -27.66
CA ASN A 92 -6.54 -6.66 -28.58
C ASN A 92 -6.96 -6.09 -29.95
N ASN A 93 -8.25 -6.16 -30.28
CA ASN A 93 -8.82 -5.72 -31.56
C ASN A 93 -9.80 -4.53 -31.39
N ASP A 94 -9.68 -3.76 -30.31
CA ASP A 94 -10.51 -2.56 -30.03
C ASP A 94 -12.03 -2.84 -30.02
N LEU A 95 -12.44 -4.03 -29.57
CA LEU A 95 -13.86 -4.32 -29.35
C LEU A 95 -14.36 -3.61 -28.07
N GLU A 96 -15.65 -3.32 -28.03
CA GLU A 96 -16.33 -2.81 -26.85
C GLU A 96 -16.32 -3.86 -25.72
N LEU A 97 -16.25 -3.41 -24.47
CA LEU A 97 -16.16 -4.26 -23.28
C LEU A 97 -17.52 -4.49 -22.63
N ASP A 98 -18.60 -4.02 -23.26
CA ASP A 98 -19.98 -4.10 -22.76
C ASP A 98 -20.45 -5.53 -22.45
N ASN A 99 -19.79 -6.51 -23.07
CA ASN A 99 -20.08 -7.92 -22.92
C ASN A 99 -19.15 -8.65 -21.93
N VAL A 100 -18.22 -7.94 -21.29
CA VAL A 100 -17.25 -8.50 -20.33
C VAL A 100 -17.63 -8.09 -18.92
N PHE A 101 -17.95 -9.09 -18.10
CA PHE A 101 -18.28 -8.90 -16.69
C PHE A 101 -17.18 -9.50 -15.81
N ILE A 102 -16.74 -8.74 -14.81
CA ILE A 102 -15.72 -9.18 -13.87
C ILE A 102 -16.26 -9.09 -12.46
N ILE A 103 -16.13 -10.18 -11.71
CA ILE A 103 -16.46 -10.24 -10.29
C ILE A 103 -15.30 -10.87 -9.52
N PRO A 104 -15.07 -10.45 -8.27
CA PRO A 104 -14.10 -11.12 -7.42
C PRO A 104 -14.62 -12.52 -7.09
N HIS A 105 -13.73 -13.52 -7.08
CA HIS A 105 -14.13 -14.87 -6.69
C HIS A 105 -14.56 -14.89 -5.22
N PRO A 106 -15.70 -15.51 -4.85
CA PRO A 106 -16.30 -15.40 -3.52
C PRO A 106 -15.44 -15.95 -2.38
N THR A 107 -14.43 -16.76 -2.69
CA THR A 107 -13.48 -17.30 -1.70
C THR A 107 -12.30 -16.37 -1.42
N THR A 108 -12.29 -15.17 -2.00
CA THR A 108 -11.19 -14.22 -1.86
C THR A 108 -11.68 -12.92 -1.24
N ASN A 109 -10.82 -12.25 -0.49
CA ASN A 109 -11.16 -11.01 0.22
C ASN A 109 -10.97 -9.78 -0.67
N TRP A 110 -11.30 -9.85 -1.95
CA TRP A 110 -11.15 -8.73 -2.88
C TRP A 110 -12.49 -8.07 -3.16
N VAL A 111 -12.50 -6.74 -3.19
CA VAL A 111 -13.67 -5.93 -3.48
C VAL A 111 -13.37 -5.05 -4.70
N LEU A 112 -14.28 -5.07 -5.67
CA LEU A 112 -14.24 -4.20 -6.84
C LEU A 112 -14.99 -2.90 -6.51
N TYR A 113 -14.43 -1.79 -6.98
CA TYR A 113 -15.00 -0.47 -6.78
C TYR A 113 -14.76 0.39 -8.03
N GLN A 114 -15.82 1.07 -8.47
CA GLN A 114 -15.76 2.17 -9.43
C GLN A 114 -16.46 3.38 -8.80
N PRO A 115 -15.89 4.59 -8.91
CA PRO A 115 -16.58 5.82 -8.52
C PRO A 115 -17.87 6.02 -9.32
N GLU A 116 -18.89 6.64 -8.72
CA GLU A 116 -20.18 6.89 -9.39
C GLU A 116 -20.04 7.76 -10.65
N ASP A 117 -19.08 8.68 -10.66
CA ASP A 117 -18.74 9.59 -11.76
C ASP A 117 -17.83 8.96 -12.82
N GLU A 118 -17.24 7.79 -12.54
CA GLU A 118 -16.35 7.02 -13.40
C GLU A 118 -16.80 5.55 -13.45
N THR A 119 -18.11 5.32 -13.63
CA THR A 119 -18.69 3.99 -13.74
C THR A 119 -18.86 3.59 -15.21
N GLY A 120 -18.46 2.37 -15.55
CA GLY A 120 -18.66 1.81 -16.88
C GLY A 120 -17.44 1.08 -17.43
N PRO A 121 -17.58 0.50 -18.64
CA PRO A 121 -16.54 -0.32 -19.27
C PRO A 121 -15.29 0.48 -19.67
N GLU A 122 -15.41 1.79 -19.91
CA GLU A 122 -14.29 2.66 -20.30
C GLU A 122 -13.47 3.19 -19.10
N HIS A 123 -13.93 2.93 -17.88
CA HIS A 123 -13.29 3.43 -16.66
C HIS A 123 -12.53 2.32 -15.91
N PRO A 124 -11.39 2.64 -15.27
CA PRO A 124 -10.63 1.66 -14.52
C PRO A 124 -11.45 1.07 -13.37
N VAL A 125 -11.36 -0.25 -13.17
CA VAL A 125 -11.94 -0.90 -11.99
C VAL A 125 -10.87 -1.00 -10.92
N TYR A 126 -11.11 -0.39 -9.76
CA TYR A 126 -10.23 -0.53 -8.62
C TYR A 126 -10.54 -1.81 -7.86
N VAL A 127 -9.50 -2.54 -7.45
CA VAL A 127 -9.65 -3.79 -6.69
C VAL A 127 -8.84 -3.67 -5.41
N TYR A 128 -9.54 -3.75 -4.29
CA TYR A 128 -9.01 -3.59 -2.95
C TYR A 128 -8.96 -4.92 -2.22
N TYR A 129 -7.82 -5.21 -1.59
CA TYR A 129 -7.71 -6.38 -0.72
C TYR A 129 -8.20 -6.04 0.69
N MET A 130 -9.29 -6.67 1.10
CA MET A 130 -9.95 -6.47 2.39
C MET A 130 -9.55 -7.51 3.44
N GLY A 131 -8.54 -8.34 3.14
CA GLY A 131 -8.02 -9.34 4.09
C GLY A 131 -7.07 -8.79 5.14
N GLY A 132 -6.82 -7.47 5.14
CA GLY A 132 -5.86 -6.79 6.01
C GLY A 132 -4.50 -6.58 5.35
N PRO A 133 -3.53 -6.00 6.08
CA PRO A 133 -2.19 -5.77 5.57
C PRO A 133 -1.48 -7.08 5.20
N VAL A 134 -0.72 -7.05 4.12
CA VAL A 134 0.07 -8.18 3.62
C VAL A 134 1.50 -8.04 4.14
N SER A 135 1.97 -9.01 4.91
CA SER A 135 3.30 -8.95 5.51
C SER A 135 4.40 -9.25 4.48
N PRO A 136 5.65 -8.86 4.75
CA PRO A 136 6.79 -9.24 3.91
C PRO A 136 6.84 -10.75 3.67
N GLU A 137 7.17 -11.14 2.45
CA GLU A 137 7.21 -12.53 1.95
C GLU A 137 5.85 -13.22 1.80
N ASP A 138 4.75 -12.59 2.23
CA ASP A 138 3.41 -13.14 2.02
C ASP A 138 2.97 -12.99 0.56
N ILE A 139 2.24 -14.01 0.10
CA ILE A 139 1.63 -14.07 -1.22
C ILE A 139 0.11 -14.04 -1.07
N VAL A 140 -0.52 -13.05 -1.68
CA VAL A 140 -1.98 -12.95 -1.78
C VAL A 140 -2.41 -13.27 -3.20
N LYS A 141 -3.45 -14.11 -3.29
CA LYS A 141 -4.05 -14.51 -4.56
C LYS A 141 -5.21 -13.60 -4.91
N LEU A 142 -5.11 -12.91 -6.04
CA LEU A 142 -6.24 -12.23 -6.66
C LEU A 142 -6.89 -13.18 -7.65
N ARG A 143 -8.12 -13.63 -7.35
CA ARG A 143 -8.92 -14.44 -8.28
C ARG A 143 -10.10 -13.63 -8.78
N LEU A 144 -10.17 -13.49 -10.09
CA LEU A 144 -11.24 -12.82 -10.79
C LEU A 144 -12.00 -13.84 -11.62
N VAL A 145 -13.32 -13.77 -11.57
CA VAL A 145 -14.19 -14.49 -12.49
C VAL A 145 -14.52 -13.54 -13.62
N VAL A 146 -14.10 -13.88 -14.83
CA VAL A 146 -14.37 -13.14 -16.06
C VAL A 146 -15.44 -13.91 -16.83
N TYR A 147 -16.58 -13.27 -17.02
CA TYR A 147 -17.72 -13.81 -17.74
C TYR A 147 -17.95 -13.00 -19.01
N PHE A 148 -18.16 -13.71 -20.11
CA PHE A 148 -18.46 -13.13 -21.41
C PHE A 148 -19.94 -13.34 -21.71
N ASP A 149 -20.75 -12.28 -21.59
CA ASP A 149 -22.14 -12.33 -22.02
C ASP A 149 -22.21 -12.22 -23.55
N GLY A 150 -23.23 -12.77 -24.17
CA GLY A 150 -23.55 -12.49 -25.57
C GLY A 150 -25.02 -12.16 -25.82
N GLU A 151 -25.86 -12.07 -24.77
CA GLU A 151 -27.28 -11.74 -24.89
C GLU A 151 -27.60 -10.24 -24.76
N MET A 152 -26.61 -9.34 -24.86
CA MET A 152 -26.87 -7.91 -25.12
C MET A 152 -27.36 -7.62 -26.56
N ILE A 153 -28.07 -8.58 -27.17
CA ILE A 153 -29.02 -8.36 -28.26
C ILE A 153 -30.32 -9.07 -27.83
N THR A 154 -31.40 -8.30 -27.70
CA THR A 154 -32.81 -8.67 -27.39
C THR A 154 -33.25 -8.92 -25.94
N ARG A 155 -33.52 -7.79 -25.25
CA ARG A 155 -34.74 -7.42 -24.48
C ARG A 155 -35.36 -8.38 -23.44
N GLU A 156 -35.57 -7.75 -22.27
CA GLU A 156 -36.63 -7.94 -21.26
C GLU A 156 -36.51 -9.12 -20.28
N LEU A 157 -35.75 -8.88 -19.22
CA LEU A 157 -35.89 -9.57 -17.93
C LEU A 157 -37.18 -9.10 -17.24
N SER A 158 -38.28 -9.84 -17.40
CA SER A 158 -39.42 -9.75 -16.48
C SER A 158 -39.15 -10.65 -15.27
N LEU A 159 -38.91 -10.06 -14.10
CA LEU A 159 -38.96 -10.80 -12.84
C LEU A 159 -40.43 -10.90 -12.40
N GLN A 160 -40.96 -12.13 -12.33
CA GLN A 160 -42.11 -12.46 -11.49
C GLN A 160 -41.63 -12.92 -10.12
#